data_AF-A0A1C6TW78-F1
#
_entry.id   AF-A0A1C6TW78-F1
#
_cell.length_a   1.000
_cell.length_b   1.000
_cell.length_c   1.000
_cell.angle_alpha   90.00
_cell.angle_beta   90.00
_cell.angle_gamma   90.00
#
_symmetry.space_group_name_H-M   'P 1'
#
loop_
_entity.id
_entity.type
_entity.pdbx_description
1 polymer ?
#
loop_
_entity_poly.entity_id
_entity_poly.type
_entity_poly.pdbx_seq_one_letter_code
_entity_poly.pdbx_strand_id
1 'polypeptide(L)'
;MGLDNVAVHWPRTGRFYDPVAPAEFVDFGEIVDLPQVSAPTAALAELIAKTGTVRATAYTELVDLILGLENVLYATDAAAEEEDPVIDPDGCAWVAGGIERFVAAHRPFGEAVTFESVSAVLRSLLADGRLAEQQLRWLDSRLDGLRDEAGAPPQWSFTCPELGVLAAFYRRCADRGYAVYADA
;
A
#
# COMPACT_ATOMS: atom_id res chain seq x y z
N MET A 1 -18.50 9.59 -9.47
CA MET A 1 -17.74 8.68 -10.33
C MET A 1 -17.60 7.39 -9.56
N GLY A 2 -18.17 6.31 -10.08
CA GLY A 2 -18.39 5.05 -9.36
C GLY A 2 -17.15 4.18 -9.34
N LEU A 3 -16.99 3.41 -8.28
CA LEU A 3 -16.03 2.32 -8.18
C LEU A 3 -16.60 1.15 -8.97
N ASP A 4 -16.44 1.19 -10.29
CA ASP A 4 -16.59 0.01 -11.13
C ASP A 4 -15.40 -0.90 -10.84
N ASN A 5 -15.70 -2.14 -10.46
CA ASN A 5 -14.75 -3.24 -10.29
C ASN A 5 -14.12 -3.60 -11.66
N VAL A 6 -13.29 -2.72 -12.17
CA VAL A 6 -12.42 -2.98 -13.32
C VAL A 6 -11.26 -3.80 -12.75
N ALA A 7 -11.13 -5.06 -13.16
CA ALA A 7 -9.84 -5.72 -13.08
C ALA A 7 -8.86 -4.83 -13.87
N VAL A 8 -8.10 -3.99 -13.18
CA VAL A 8 -7.18 -3.04 -13.80
C VAL A 8 -6.01 -3.86 -14.33
N HIS A 9 -6.05 -4.23 -15.60
CA HIS A 9 -4.85 -4.67 -16.30
C HIS A 9 -3.92 -3.46 -16.44
N TRP A 10 -2.83 -3.49 -15.67
CA TRP A 10 -1.89 -2.37 -15.55
C TRP A 10 -1.17 -2.11 -16.88
N PRO A 11 -0.98 -0.83 -17.29
CA PRO A 11 -0.24 -0.52 -18.49
C PRO A 11 1.25 -0.86 -18.34
N ARG A 12 1.81 -1.50 -19.37
CA ARG A 12 3.23 -1.84 -19.51
C ARG A 12 4.08 -0.56 -19.51
N THR A 13 4.79 -0.25 -18.43
CA THR A 13 5.59 0.98 -18.28
C THR A 13 6.98 0.95 -18.90
N GLY A 14 7.42 -0.17 -19.47
CA GLY A 14 8.79 -0.34 -19.99
C GLY A 14 9.25 0.55 -21.15
N ARG A 15 8.54 1.65 -21.51
CA ARG A 15 8.93 2.54 -22.62
C ARG A 15 8.91 4.05 -22.34
N PHE A 16 8.39 4.53 -21.21
CA PHE A 16 8.08 5.97 -21.06
C PHE A 16 8.60 6.65 -19.79
N TYR A 17 9.11 5.90 -18.81
CA TYR A 17 9.57 6.48 -17.56
C TYR A 17 10.94 5.89 -17.19
N ASP A 18 11.76 6.69 -16.48
CA ASP A 18 12.99 6.27 -15.82
C ASP A 18 12.69 5.98 -14.33
N PRO A 19 13.35 4.99 -13.71
CA PRO A 19 13.12 4.68 -12.30
C PRO A 19 13.60 5.85 -11.45
N VAL A 20 12.90 6.12 -10.34
CA VAL A 20 13.35 7.16 -9.42
C VAL A 20 14.70 6.75 -8.81
N ALA A 21 15.73 7.57 -9.01
CA ALA A 21 17.06 7.26 -8.53
C ALA A 21 17.08 7.17 -6.99
N PRO A 22 17.85 6.24 -6.38
CA PRO A 22 17.95 6.13 -4.92
C PRO A 22 18.34 7.44 -4.20
N ALA A 23 19.10 8.31 -4.88
CA ALA A 23 19.48 9.62 -4.38
C ALA A 23 18.29 10.53 -4.02
N GLU A 24 17.11 10.29 -4.60
CA GLU A 24 15.87 11.02 -4.33
C GLU A 24 15.16 10.60 -3.03
N PHE A 25 15.68 9.56 -2.38
CA PHE A 25 15.12 9.01 -1.15
C PHE A 25 16.04 9.18 0.06
N VAL A 26 17.20 9.82 -0.09
CA VAL A 26 18.20 9.97 0.99
C VAL A 26 17.61 10.66 2.22
N ASP A 27 16.66 11.57 2.04
CA ASP A 27 15.92 12.27 3.10
C ASP A 27 15.09 11.33 3.99
N PHE A 28 14.71 10.13 3.50
CA PHE A 28 14.06 9.13 4.36
C PHE A 28 14.99 8.66 5.49
N GLY A 29 16.31 8.76 5.32
CA GLY A 29 17.28 8.47 6.38
C GLY A 29 17.11 9.37 7.60
N GLU A 30 16.59 10.59 7.43
CA GLU A 30 16.34 11.52 8.53
C GLU A 30 15.20 11.05 9.45
N ILE A 31 14.30 10.19 8.94
CA ILE A 31 13.19 9.61 9.71
C ILE A 31 13.72 8.69 10.82
N VAL A 32 14.85 8.03 10.58
CA VAL A 32 15.50 7.12 11.55
C VAL A 32 15.95 7.87 12.81
N ASP A 33 16.34 9.14 12.65
CA ASP A 33 16.84 9.99 13.74
C ASP A 33 15.73 10.72 14.49
N LEU A 34 14.46 10.60 14.06
CA LEU A 34 13.34 11.24 14.73
C LEU A 34 13.05 10.56 16.09
N PRO A 35 12.85 11.36 17.16
CA PRO A 35 12.51 10.81 18.46
C PRO A 35 11.13 10.11 18.40
N GLN A 36 11.02 8.99 19.10
CA GLN A 36 9.77 8.21 19.25
C GLN A 36 9.29 7.47 17.99
N VAL A 37 10.14 7.32 16.97
CA VAL A 37 9.82 6.44 15.82
C VAL A 37 9.96 4.96 16.22
N SER A 38 8.98 4.15 15.83
CA SER A 38 9.01 2.71 16.08
C SER A 38 10.09 2.01 15.24
N ALA A 39 10.69 0.95 15.76
CA ALA A 39 11.73 0.20 15.04
C ALA A 39 11.30 -0.27 13.62
N PRO A 40 10.06 -0.75 13.39
CA PRO A 40 9.59 -1.09 12.04
C PRO A 40 9.55 0.11 11.09
N THR A 41 9.08 1.27 11.57
CA THR A 41 9.02 2.51 10.78
C THR A 41 10.42 2.97 10.37
N ALA A 42 11.36 2.96 11.33
CA ALA A 42 12.75 3.32 11.07
C ALA A 42 13.41 2.35 10.07
N ALA A 43 13.17 1.05 10.21
CA ALA A 43 13.72 0.04 9.31
C ALA A 43 13.20 0.20 7.86
N LEU A 44 11.91 0.51 7.70
CA LEU A 44 11.33 0.80 6.38
C LEU A 44 11.95 2.06 5.75
N ALA A 45 12.04 3.14 6.53
CA ALA A 45 12.63 4.39 6.05
C ALA A 45 14.11 4.24 5.67
N GLU A 46 14.88 3.52 6.49
CA GLU A 46 16.29 3.22 6.22
C GLU A 46 16.48 2.37 4.96
N LEU A 47 15.60 1.37 4.74
CA LEU A 47 15.60 0.57 3.53
C LEU A 47 15.38 1.47 2.30
N ILE A 48 14.31 2.27 2.31
CA ILE A 48 13.97 3.20 1.22
C ILE A 48 15.12 4.16 0.94
N ALA A 49 15.75 4.73 1.98
CA ALA A 49 16.87 5.65 1.82
C ALA A 49 18.11 5.00 1.16
N LYS A 50 18.34 3.70 1.40
CA LYS A 50 19.48 2.96 0.85
C LYS A 50 19.23 2.45 -0.56
N THR A 51 18.03 1.97 -0.85
CA THR A 51 17.74 1.21 -2.07
C THR A 51 16.82 1.93 -3.04
N GLY A 52 16.03 2.90 -2.57
CA GLY A 52 14.94 3.49 -3.35
C GLY A 52 13.82 2.50 -3.64
N THR A 53 13.67 1.43 -2.84
CA THR A 53 12.69 0.36 -3.04
C THR A 53 11.95 0.01 -1.75
N VAL A 54 10.82 -0.67 -1.89
CA VAL A 54 10.05 -1.27 -0.79
C VAL A 54 9.91 -2.77 -1.04
N ARG A 55 9.88 -3.59 0.01
CA ARG A 55 9.54 -5.01 -0.12
C ARG A 55 8.03 -5.17 -0.26
N ALA A 56 7.57 -5.60 -1.44
CA ALA A 56 6.15 -5.78 -1.74
C ALA A 56 5.42 -6.64 -0.70
N THR A 57 6.00 -7.79 -0.38
CA THR A 57 5.32 -8.88 0.36
C THR A 57 4.75 -8.48 1.72
N ALA A 58 5.40 -7.57 2.45
CA ALA A 58 4.98 -7.24 3.81
C ALA A 58 3.69 -6.42 3.85
N TYR A 59 3.39 -5.63 2.81
CA TYR A 59 2.25 -4.71 2.81
C TYR A 59 1.16 -5.10 1.80
N THR A 60 1.42 -6.10 0.95
CA THR A 60 0.55 -6.41 -0.19
C THR A 60 -0.90 -6.65 0.21
N GLU A 61 -1.13 -7.55 1.17
CA GLU A 61 -2.50 -7.91 1.58
C GLU A 61 -3.27 -6.71 2.14
N LEU A 62 -2.61 -5.84 2.92
CA LEU A 62 -3.23 -4.66 3.50
C LEU A 62 -3.51 -3.59 2.43
N VAL A 63 -2.54 -3.32 1.56
CA VAL A 63 -2.68 -2.30 0.50
C VAL A 63 -3.74 -2.74 -0.51
N ASP A 64 -3.76 -4.01 -0.90
CA ASP A 64 -4.80 -4.54 -1.78
C ASP A 64 -6.19 -4.37 -1.15
N LEU A 65 -6.32 -4.69 0.13
CA LEU A 65 -7.59 -4.50 0.85
C LEU A 65 -8.01 -3.02 0.92
N ILE A 66 -7.07 -2.10 1.19
CA ILE A 66 -7.33 -0.64 1.24
C ILE A 66 -7.80 -0.11 -0.12
N LEU A 67 -7.22 -0.59 -1.21
CA LEU A 67 -7.48 -0.09 -2.55
C LEU A 67 -8.64 -0.80 -3.26
N GLY A 68 -9.20 -1.85 -2.66
CA GLY A 68 -10.25 -2.65 -3.31
C GLY A 68 -9.73 -3.59 -4.38
N LEU A 69 -8.47 -4.00 -4.27
CA LEU A 69 -7.72 -4.75 -5.26
C LEU A 69 -7.61 -6.22 -4.90
N GLU A 70 -7.21 -7.04 -5.89
CA GLU A 70 -6.88 -8.45 -5.73
C GLU A 70 -5.53 -8.77 -6.34
N ASN A 71 -4.53 -8.99 -5.49
CA ASN A 71 -3.16 -9.34 -5.88
C ASN A 71 -2.53 -8.32 -6.84
N VAL A 72 -2.92 -7.04 -6.76
CA VAL A 72 -2.55 -6.06 -7.80
C VAL A 72 -1.11 -5.59 -7.67
N LEU A 73 -0.52 -5.67 -6.48
CA LEU A 73 0.93 -5.47 -6.34
C LEU A 73 1.76 -6.57 -7.04
N TYR A 74 1.11 -7.63 -7.57
CA TYR A 74 1.71 -8.65 -8.42
C TYR A 74 1.00 -8.83 -9.78
N ALA A 75 -0.02 -8.05 -10.10
CA ALA A 75 -0.82 -8.22 -11.33
C ALA A 75 -0.17 -7.57 -12.56
N THR A 76 1.13 -7.77 -12.75
CA THR A 76 1.68 -7.79 -14.10
C THR A 76 1.69 -9.25 -14.54
N ASP A 77 0.97 -9.58 -15.62
CA ASP A 77 1.18 -10.79 -16.45
C ASP A 77 2.62 -10.86 -17.05
N ALA A 78 3.57 -10.12 -16.47
CA ALA A 78 4.98 -10.00 -16.77
C ALA A 78 5.85 -10.64 -15.68
N ALA A 79 5.36 -11.69 -15.01
CA ALA A 79 6.23 -12.84 -14.71
C ALA A 79 6.66 -13.58 -16.01
N ALA A 80 6.77 -12.85 -17.13
CA ALA A 80 7.60 -13.21 -18.26
C ALA A 80 9.03 -12.95 -17.79
N GLU A 81 9.56 -13.95 -17.07
CA GLU A 81 10.97 -14.25 -16.82
C GLU A 81 11.94 -13.13 -17.29
N GLU A 82 12.37 -12.24 -16.37
CA GLU A 82 13.57 -11.34 -16.44
C GLU A 82 13.37 -9.82 -16.15
N GLU A 83 12.16 -9.28 -15.93
CA GLU A 83 11.97 -7.85 -15.58
C GLU A 83 11.37 -7.62 -14.18
N ASP A 84 11.93 -6.67 -13.42
CA ASP A 84 11.40 -6.27 -12.10
C ASP A 84 9.99 -5.65 -12.24
N PRO A 85 9.03 -5.95 -11.34
CA PRO A 85 7.69 -5.36 -11.42
C PRO A 85 7.72 -3.87 -11.10
N VAL A 86 6.93 -3.10 -11.87
CA VAL A 86 6.95 -1.62 -11.89
C VAL A 86 5.56 -1.02 -11.73
N ILE A 87 5.44 0.07 -10.94
CA ILE A 87 4.19 0.84 -10.77
C ILE A 87 4.38 2.23 -11.36
N ASP A 88 3.57 2.56 -12.37
CA ASP A 88 3.53 3.86 -13.04
C ASP A 88 3.22 5.04 -12.09
N PRO A 89 3.48 6.30 -12.50
CA PRO A 89 3.25 7.46 -11.64
C PRO A 89 1.79 7.61 -11.18
N ASP A 90 0.82 7.36 -12.06
CA ASP A 90 -0.61 7.45 -11.74
C ASP A 90 -1.02 6.40 -10.71
N GLY A 91 -0.47 5.21 -10.85
CA GLY A 91 -0.51 4.12 -9.91
C GLY A 91 0.03 4.46 -8.54
N CYS A 92 1.23 5.00 -8.52
CA CYS A 92 1.88 5.49 -7.31
C CYS A 92 1.01 6.58 -6.64
N ALA A 93 0.42 7.49 -7.41
CA ALA A 93 -0.46 8.53 -6.90
C ALA A 93 -1.74 7.93 -6.26
N TRP A 94 -2.30 6.90 -6.88
CA TRP A 94 -3.48 6.21 -6.39
C TRP A 94 -3.21 5.44 -5.10
N VAL A 95 -2.12 4.67 -5.06
CA VAL A 95 -1.67 3.93 -3.87
C VAL A 95 -1.40 4.89 -2.71
N ALA A 96 -0.60 5.93 -2.94
CA ALA A 96 -0.31 6.95 -1.94
C ALA A 96 -1.60 7.57 -1.38
N GLY A 97 -2.51 8.00 -2.26
CA GLY A 97 -3.79 8.59 -1.85
C GLY A 97 -4.69 7.63 -1.08
N GLY A 98 -4.68 6.33 -1.40
CA GLY A 98 -5.42 5.31 -0.65
C GLY A 98 -4.90 5.14 0.77
N ILE A 99 -3.58 5.00 0.92
CA ILE A 99 -2.93 4.85 2.22
C ILE A 99 -3.10 6.12 3.07
N GLU A 100 -2.93 7.30 2.49
CA GLU A 100 -3.13 8.58 3.19
C GLU A 100 -4.56 8.72 3.75
N ARG A 101 -5.58 8.39 2.95
CA ARG A 101 -6.98 8.38 3.41
C ARG A 101 -7.20 7.37 4.52
N PHE A 102 -6.63 6.18 4.40
CA PHE A 102 -6.71 5.15 5.43
C PHE A 102 -6.08 5.63 6.74
N VAL A 103 -4.83 6.12 6.71
CA VAL A 103 -4.12 6.62 7.90
C VAL A 103 -4.87 7.78 8.55
N ALA A 104 -5.42 8.71 7.76
CA ALA A 104 -6.22 9.81 8.28
C ALA A 104 -7.50 9.32 8.98
N ALA A 105 -8.18 8.33 8.41
CA ALA A 105 -9.38 7.72 8.97
C ALA A 105 -9.10 6.79 10.16
N HIS A 106 -7.88 6.27 10.27
CA HIS A 106 -7.46 5.37 11.35
C HIS A 106 -7.16 6.11 12.67
N ARG A 107 -6.89 7.42 12.63
CA ARG A 107 -6.58 8.24 13.82
C ARG A 107 -7.42 7.95 15.09
N PRO A 108 -8.75 7.73 15.03
CA PRO A 108 -9.55 7.40 16.22
C PRO A 108 -9.22 6.05 16.90
N PHE A 109 -8.54 5.15 16.19
CA PHE A 109 -8.20 3.79 16.64
C PHE A 109 -6.80 3.66 17.23
N GLY A 110 -6.02 4.74 17.24
CA GLY A 110 -4.64 4.76 17.74
C GLY A 110 -3.61 4.48 16.63
N GLU A 111 -2.36 4.21 17.01
CA GLU A 111 -1.28 4.02 16.02
C GLU A 111 -1.15 2.59 15.50
N ALA A 112 -1.55 1.59 16.29
CA ALA A 112 -1.42 0.19 15.92
C ALA A 112 -2.49 -0.20 14.89
N VAL A 113 -2.04 -0.76 13.75
CA VAL A 113 -2.93 -1.19 12.67
C VAL A 113 -3.15 -2.70 12.80
N THR A 114 -4.30 -3.06 13.37
CA THR A 114 -4.78 -4.45 13.49
C THR A 114 -5.87 -4.75 12.48
N PHE A 115 -6.17 -6.04 12.28
CA PHE A 115 -7.26 -6.49 11.44
C PHE A 115 -8.62 -5.86 11.82
N GLU A 116 -8.92 -5.77 13.11
CA GLU A 116 -10.16 -5.17 13.63
C GLU A 116 -10.22 -3.68 13.30
N SER A 117 -9.12 -2.96 13.51
CA SER A 117 -9.04 -1.53 13.22
C SER A 117 -9.17 -1.24 11.72
N VAL A 118 -8.59 -2.08 10.88
CA VAL A 118 -8.71 -1.98 9.41
C VAL A 118 -10.15 -2.22 8.97
N SER A 119 -10.78 -3.30 9.46
CA SER A 119 -12.20 -3.59 9.21
C SER A 119 -13.09 -2.42 9.60
N ALA A 120 -12.88 -1.83 10.79
CA ALA A 120 -13.66 -0.69 11.26
C ALA A 120 -13.48 0.56 10.39
N VAL A 121 -12.24 0.89 10.02
CA VAL A 121 -11.92 2.04 9.17
C VAL A 121 -12.53 1.87 7.77
N LEU A 122 -12.34 0.72 7.13
CA LEU A 122 -12.86 0.49 5.78
C LEU A 122 -14.38 0.51 5.74
N ARG A 123 -15.05 -0.07 6.74
CA ARG A 123 -16.52 0.06 6.87
C ARG A 123 -16.96 1.51 6.97
N SER A 124 -16.27 2.31 7.79
CA SER A 124 -16.57 3.74 7.92
C SER A 124 -16.37 4.50 6.61
N LEU A 125 -15.31 4.19 5.85
CA LEU A 125 -15.03 4.84 4.57
C LEU A 125 -16.04 4.48 3.48
N LEU A 126 -16.61 3.28 3.53
CA LEU A 126 -17.56 2.77 2.52
C LEU A 126 -19.02 3.08 2.86
N ALA A 127 -19.36 3.32 4.13
CA ALA A 127 -20.74 3.42 4.62
C ALA A 127 -21.57 4.54 3.96
N ASP A 128 -20.94 5.66 3.60
CA ASP A 128 -21.63 6.84 3.05
C ASP A 128 -21.66 6.87 1.50
N GLY A 129 -21.21 5.78 0.85
CA GLY A 129 -21.15 5.67 -0.60
C GLY A 129 -22.50 5.39 -1.26
N ARG A 130 -22.68 5.86 -2.51
CA ARG A 130 -23.85 5.52 -3.35
C ARG A 130 -24.02 4.00 -3.56
N LEU A 131 -22.93 3.24 -3.45
CA LEU A 131 -22.90 1.79 -3.56
C LEU A 131 -22.54 1.10 -2.23
N ALA A 132 -22.74 1.77 -1.09
CA ALA A 132 -22.29 1.31 0.23
C ALA A 132 -22.67 -0.14 0.51
N GLU A 133 -23.92 -0.54 0.26
CA GLU A 133 -24.38 -1.91 0.53
C GLU A 133 -23.61 -2.96 -0.28
N GLN A 134 -23.32 -2.69 -1.56
CA GLN A 134 -22.54 -3.59 -2.41
C GLN A 134 -21.08 -3.65 -1.96
N GLN A 135 -20.51 -2.49 -1.60
CA GLN A 135 -19.12 -2.37 -1.18
C GLN A 135 -18.88 -3.00 0.19
N LEU A 136 -19.84 -2.87 1.11
CA LEU A 136 -19.77 -3.51 2.43
C LEU A 136 -19.87 -5.04 2.31
N ARG A 137 -20.74 -5.57 1.43
CA ARG A 137 -20.77 -7.03 1.15
C ARG A 137 -19.48 -7.54 0.54
N TRP A 138 -18.90 -6.79 -0.39
CA TRP A 138 -17.59 -7.13 -0.96
C TRP A 138 -16.52 -7.13 0.13
N LEU A 139 -16.49 -6.10 0.99
CA LEU A 139 -15.55 -6.01 2.10
C LEU A 139 -15.71 -7.18 3.08
N ASP A 140 -16.94 -7.54 3.43
CA ASP A 140 -17.24 -8.69 4.30
C ASP A 140 -16.63 -9.98 3.72
N SER A 141 -16.90 -10.26 2.44
CA SER A 141 -16.34 -11.43 1.77
C SER A 141 -14.81 -11.44 1.74
N ARG A 142 -14.17 -10.27 1.62
CA ARG A 142 -12.70 -10.17 1.61
C ARG A 142 -12.10 -10.35 2.99
N LEU A 143 -12.70 -9.73 4.01
CA LEU A 143 -12.27 -9.91 5.40
C LEU A 143 -12.41 -11.38 5.84
N ASP A 144 -13.47 -12.06 5.42
CA ASP A 144 -13.66 -13.48 5.70
C ASP A 144 -12.61 -14.35 4.99
N GLY A 145 -12.26 -14.03 3.74
CA GLY A 145 -11.24 -14.74 2.98
C GLY A 145 -9.80 -14.59 3.51
N LEU A 146 -9.52 -13.56 4.31
CA LEU A 146 -8.22 -13.34 4.95
C LEU A 146 -8.04 -14.16 6.23
N ARG A 147 -9.11 -14.74 6.77
CA ARG A 147 -9.04 -15.54 7.99
C ARG A 147 -8.48 -16.93 7.67
N ASP A 148 -7.73 -17.49 8.62
CA ASP A 148 -7.22 -18.85 8.50
C ASP A 148 -8.33 -19.91 8.66
N GLU A 149 -7.96 -21.20 8.53
CA GLU A 149 -8.89 -22.32 8.66
C GLU A 149 -9.57 -22.40 10.05
N ALA A 150 -8.96 -21.80 11.08
CA ALA A 150 -9.52 -21.70 12.43
C ALA A 150 -10.37 -20.43 12.62
N GLY A 151 -10.49 -19.58 11.59
CA GLY A 151 -11.20 -18.31 11.63
C GLY A 151 -10.39 -17.16 12.26
N ALA A 152 -9.11 -17.38 12.56
CA ALA A 152 -8.25 -16.36 13.15
C ALA A 152 -7.85 -15.31 12.09
N PRO A 153 -7.84 -14.01 12.45
CA PRO A 153 -7.41 -12.97 11.54
C PRO A 153 -5.89 -13.03 11.30
N PRO A 154 -5.41 -12.44 10.19
CA PRO A 154 -3.99 -12.30 9.93
C PRO A 154 -3.32 -11.50 11.07
N GLN A 155 -2.11 -11.93 11.44
CA GLN A 155 -1.33 -11.29 12.49
C GLN A 155 -0.55 -10.10 11.91
N TRP A 156 -1.25 -8.99 11.72
CA TRP A 156 -0.64 -7.74 11.29
C TRP A 156 0.07 -7.03 12.43
N SER A 157 1.22 -6.43 12.14
CA SER A 157 2.07 -5.72 13.11
C SER A 157 2.49 -4.34 12.62
N PHE A 158 1.65 -3.69 11.81
CA PHE A 158 1.95 -2.38 11.23
C PHE A 158 1.60 -1.23 12.17
N THR A 159 2.19 -0.07 11.90
CA THR A 159 1.84 1.18 12.56
C THR A 159 1.42 2.26 11.56
N CYS A 160 0.57 3.21 11.98
CA CYS A 160 0.21 4.36 11.15
C CYS A 160 1.43 5.15 10.64
N PRO A 161 2.47 5.43 11.45
CA PRO A 161 3.71 6.05 10.97
C PRO A 161 4.41 5.25 9.86
N GLU A 162 4.48 3.94 9.99
CA GLU A 162 5.04 3.04 8.97
C GLU A 162 4.27 3.12 7.65
N LEU A 163 2.94 3.09 7.70
CA LEU A 163 2.10 3.31 6.51
C LEU A 163 2.25 4.72 5.94
N GLY A 164 2.52 5.72 6.79
CA GLY A 164 2.85 7.08 6.35
C GLY A 164 4.15 7.15 5.54
N VAL A 165 5.19 6.43 5.97
CA VAL A 165 6.45 6.29 5.22
C VAL A 165 6.20 5.62 3.87
N LEU A 166 5.38 4.55 3.85
CA LEU A 166 5.00 3.87 2.62
C LEU A 166 4.24 4.81 1.65
N ALA A 167 3.29 5.59 2.14
CA ALA A 167 2.57 6.57 1.33
C ALA A 167 3.50 7.65 0.76
N ALA A 168 4.45 8.14 1.57
CA ALA A 168 5.43 9.13 1.13
C ALA A 168 6.35 8.59 0.01
N PHE A 169 6.73 7.31 0.08
CA PHE A 169 7.49 6.64 -0.97
C PHE A 169 6.72 6.65 -2.29
N TYR A 170 5.46 6.19 -2.28
CA TYR A 170 4.63 6.19 -3.49
C TYR A 170 4.31 7.60 -3.98
N ARG A 171 4.14 8.58 -3.08
CA ARG A 171 3.97 9.99 -3.47
C ARG A 171 5.19 10.49 -4.24
N ARG A 172 6.39 10.14 -3.79
CA ARG A 172 7.62 10.50 -4.49
C ARG A 172 7.73 9.86 -5.87
N CYS A 173 7.38 8.58 -5.97
CA CYS A 173 7.32 7.91 -7.26
C CYS A 173 6.32 8.63 -8.17
N ALA A 174 5.11 8.92 -7.71
CA ALA A 174 4.11 9.68 -8.47
C ALA A 174 4.64 11.02 -9.02
N ASP A 175 5.42 11.74 -8.22
CA ASP A 175 5.93 13.07 -8.59
C ASP A 175 7.17 13.01 -9.51
N ARG A 176 7.95 11.93 -9.47
CA ARG A 176 9.29 11.88 -10.09
C ARG A 176 9.55 10.73 -11.07
N GLY A 177 8.70 9.70 -11.15
CA GLY A 177 8.93 8.54 -12.02
C GLY A 177 8.04 7.33 -11.68
N TYR A 178 8.58 6.12 -11.72
CA TYR A 178 7.86 4.89 -11.32
C TYR A 178 8.57 4.21 -10.14
N ALA A 179 7.82 3.41 -9.39
CA ALA A 179 8.37 2.59 -8.31
C ALA A 179 8.94 1.28 -8.87
N VAL A 180 10.15 0.91 -8.43
CA VAL A 180 10.76 -0.40 -8.67
C VAL A 180 10.65 -1.22 -7.39
N TYR A 181 10.13 -2.44 -7.50
CA TYR A 181 10.19 -3.38 -6.39
C TYR A 181 11.55 -4.05 -6.33
N ALA A 182 12.09 -4.23 -5.12
CA ALA A 182 13.18 -5.17 -4.93
C ALA A 182 12.60 -6.58 -5.05
N ASP A 183 13.13 -7.36 -6.00
CA ASP A 183 12.90 -8.80 -6.04
C ASP A 183 13.38 -9.44 -4.72
N ALA A 184 12.72 -10.53 -4.33
CA ALA A 184 12.79 -11.15 -3.00
C ALA A 184 14.22 -11.43 -2.46
#